data_AF-A0A9N7REG0-F1
#
_entry.id   AF-A0A9N7REG0-F1
#
_cell.length_a   1.000
_cell.length_b   1.000
_cell.length_c   1.000
_cell.angle_alpha   90.00
_cell.angle_beta   90.00
_cell.angle_gamma   90.00
#
_symmetry.space_group_name_H-M   'P 1'
#
loop_
_entity.id
_entity.type
_entity.pdbx_description
1 polymer ?
#
loop_
_entity_poly.entity_id
_entity_poly.type
_entity_poly.pdbx_seq_one_letter_code
_entity_poly.pdbx_strand_id
1 'polypeptide(L)'
;MAIFLAKENDELQAKLKVLIEDNNKLIELYESAVSGNRIQADSNVCLNNVAEEKELEMKGDLERLNCQLTEMHEENDRLMSLYEKAMQERDELKKIIDCSQQKLVEVDGDERFRFDCASTCSDKERDREELDGTVPHVQDGKVNPDLEDGTCLHEVHVGDDYSQCLIDSQMRTVDEDELKEINKWEEIRASTMDLPKEMDCIRKKIAEAHEKLSCSAQTLTVFGSLEQALVEVDTLSERISKLEKSIWAKKQDHENLKSLSSELQKRKDVAGKKLSALKYSLSNFSSSITYFEQREALAKSRLVSSSENLSRKKEELNSLELSRHEVTDALSKNKETEAELRKLSDSLKLKVEDEHRKLENERVLFAIDNVENKNWQSSGKATALLKSEEEKTKLQNEIKLNREKLGVVKKEAEVLTKNLGKIESERKVLEAEIQKESALVEELSQKLENIIKEKEMILEVRENGKNEYDTMIVDYYERLFEMELNEEELKIMHEEVLVGLMEMEDLQAARGKAVERKTELLETLSLGETSFVSEKVEADVRSVRTSVLELNSLLEQCGLVGSQICA
;
A
#
# COMPACT_ATOMS: atom_id res chain seq x y z
N MET A 1 -4.16 -19.45 40.39
CA MET A 1 -3.32 -18.78 39.37
C MET A 1 -2.04 -18.19 39.98
N ALA A 2 -2.11 -17.33 41.01
CA ALA A 2 -0.93 -16.73 41.64
C ALA A 2 0.11 -17.71 42.20
N ILE A 3 -0.32 -18.82 42.83
CA ILE A 3 0.59 -19.85 43.38
C ILE A 3 1.33 -20.62 42.27
N PHE A 4 0.69 -20.81 41.12
CA PHE A 4 1.28 -21.54 39.98
C PHE A 4 2.34 -20.67 39.28
N LEU A 5 2.02 -19.38 39.09
CA LEU A 5 2.97 -18.39 38.57
C LEU A 5 4.16 -18.18 39.51
N ALA A 6 3.96 -18.20 40.83
CA ALA A 6 5.06 -18.12 41.79
C ALA A 6 6.02 -19.32 41.67
N LYS A 7 5.48 -20.53 41.54
CA LYS A 7 6.29 -21.75 41.39
C LYS A 7 7.06 -21.79 40.06
N GLU A 8 6.44 -21.32 38.98
CA GLU A 8 7.08 -21.20 37.67
C GLU A 8 8.19 -20.13 37.69
N ASN A 9 7.98 -19.02 38.40
CA ASN A 9 8.99 -17.98 38.58
C ASN A 9 10.19 -18.48 39.41
N ASP A 10 9.94 -19.25 40.49
CA ASP A 10 11.00 -19.89 41.28
C ASP A 10 11.81 -20.89 40.43
N GLU A 11 11.16 -21.64 39.54
CA GLU A 11 11.83 -22.57 38.62
C GLU A 11 12.68 -21.84 37.57
N LEU A 12 12.18 -20.73 37.04
CA LEU A 12 12.94 -19.89 36.09
C LEU A 12 14.13 -19.23 36.77
N GLN A 13 14.00 -18.76 38.02
CA GLN A 13 15.12 -18.25 38.79
C GLN A 13 16.20 -19.32 39.05
N ALA A 14 15.79 -20.55 39.35
CA ALA A 14 16.72 -21.65 39.52
C ALA A 14 17.49 -21.97 38.22
N LYS A 15 16.81 -22.02 37.08
CA LYS A 15 17.43 -22.25 35.76
C LYS A 15 18.39 -21.11 35.38
N LEU A 16 17.99 -19.86 35.62
CA LEU A 16 18.83 -18.69 35.35
C LEU A 16 20.12 -18.73 36.19
N LYS A 17 20.03 -19.14 37.45
CA LYS A 17 21.20 -19.25 38.34
C LYS A 17 22.21 -20.30 37.84
N VAL A 18 21.73 -21.46 37.36
CA VAL A 18 22.60 -22.49 36.77
C VAL A 18 23.31 -21.98 35.51
N LEU A 19 22.59 -21.27 34.63
CA LEU A 19 23.18 -20.72 33.41
C LEU A 19 24.25 -19.65 33.69
N ILE A 20 24.07 -18.83 34.72
CA ILE A 20 25.08 -17.86 35.15
C ILE A 20 26.33 -18.57 35.66
N GLU A 21 26.17 -19.64 36.45
CA GLU A 21 27.29 -20.44 36.97
C GLU A 21 28.09 -21.10 35.83
N ASP A 22 27.41 -21.66 34.83
CA ASP A 22 28.05 -22.31 33.69
C ASP A 22 28.76 -21.28 32.77
N ASN A 23 28.18 -20.10 32.57
CA ASN A 23 28.85 -19.01 31.85
C ASN A 23 30.10 -18.52 32.56
N ASN A 24 30.08 -18.41 33.89
CA ASN A 24 31.27 -18.02 34.66
C ASN A 24 32.39 -19.05 34.52
N LYS A 25 32.09 -20.35 34.56
CA LYS A 25 33.09 -21.41 34.29
C LYS A 25 33.65 -21.33 32.87
N LEU A 26 32.82 -20.99 31.90
CA LEU A 26 33.26 -20.82 30.52
C LEU A 26 34.24 -19.65 30.40
N ILE A 27 33.95 -18.53 31.06
CA ILE A 27 34.85 -17.37 31.15
C ILE A 27 36.19 -17.78 31.78
N GLU A 28 36.20 -18.50 32.90
CA GLU A 28 37.43 -18.98 33.53
C GLU A 28 38.27 -19.88 32.61
N LEU A 29 37.62 -20.75 31.82
CA LEU A 29 38.30 -21.60 30.83
C LEU A 29 38.92 -20.78 29.70
N TYR A 30 38.22 -19.76 29.20
CA TYR A 30 38.74 -18.85 28.19
C TYR A 30 39.91 -18.01 28.72
N GLU A 31 39.80 -17.46 29.92
CA GLU A 31 40.88 -16.69 30.56
C GLU A 31 42.11 -17.55 30.83
N SER A 32 41.92 -18.81 31.23
CA SER A 32 43.00 -19.78 31.42
C SER A 32 43.68 -20.17 30.10
N ALA A 33 42.93 -20.33 29.01
CA ALA A 33 43.48 -20.63 27.69
C ALA A 33 44.28 -19.44 27.11
N VAL A 34 43.81 -18.21 27.37
CA VAL A 34 44.49 -16.99 26.92
C VAL A 34 45.78 -16.74 27.72
N SER A 35 45.76 -16.98 29.04
CA SER A 35 46.93 -16.81 29.91
C SER A 35 47.98 -17.92 29.75
N GLY A 36 47.56 -19.16 29.42
CA GLY A 36 48.46 -20.29 29.16
C GLY A 36 49.36 -20.12 27.92
N ASN A 37 48.97 -19.29 26.95
CA ASN A 37 49.73 -19.06 25.72
C ASN A 37 50.91 -18.07 25.86
N ARG A 38 51.15 -17.47 27.04
CA ARG A 38 52.19 -16.45 27.23
C ARG A 38 53.54 -16.95 27.80
N ILE A 39 53.71 -18.23 28.14
CA ILE A 39 54.90 -18.72 28.88
C ILE A 39 55.90 -19.52 28.00
N GLN A 40 55.68 -19.69 26.70
CA GLN A 40 56.68 -20.27 25.79
C GLN A 40 57.04 -19.30 24.66
N ALA A 41 57.81 -18.27 24.97
CA ALA A 41 58.41 -17.41 23.95
C ALA A 41 59.76 -16.86 24.44
N ASP A 42 60.71 -17.75 24.71
CA ASP A 42 62.13 -17.41 24.71
C ASP A 42 62.78 -18.10 23.50
N SER A 43 63.21 -17.28 22.54
CA SER A 43 64.05 -17.56 21.37
C SER A 43 63.37 -17.32 20.02
N ASN A 44 63.37 -16.07 19.56
CA ASN A 44 63.89 -15.73 18.22
C ASN A 44 63.91 -14.22 17.97
N VAL A 45 65.11 -13.68 17.83
CA VAL A 45 65.43 -12.27 17.55
C VAL A 45 65.22 -11.93 16.06
N CYS A 46 64.17 -12.46 15.43
CA CYS A 46 63.89 -12.22 14.00
C CYS A 46 62.43 -11.88 13.68
N LEU A 47 61.57 -11.76 14.70
CA LEU A 47 60.15 -11.42 14.55
C LEU A 47 59.82 -9.93 14.82
N ASN A 48 60.81 -9.09 15.13
CA ASN A 48 60.54 -7.70 15.49
C ASN A 48 60.13 -6.83 14.28
N ASN A 49 60.69 -7.09 13.09
CA ASN A 49 60.42 -6.22 11.94
C ASN A 49 59.01 -6.42 11.33
N VAL A 50 58.46 -7.64 11.39
CA VAL A 50 57.10 -7.95 10.89
C VAL A 50 56.02 -7.58 11.92
N ALA A 51 56.37 -7.61 13.21
CA ALA A 51 55.49 -7.14 14.27
C ALA A 51 55.35 -5.61 14.23
N GLU A 52 56.44 -4.87 13.99
CA GLU A 52 56.43 -3.41 13.89
C GLU A 52 55.63 -2.89 12.67
N GLU A 53 55.70 -3.58 11.52
CA GLU A 53 54.95 -3.18 10.32
C GLU A 53 53.43 -3.44 10.47
N LYS A 54 53.04 -4.57 11.08
CA LYS A 54 51.64 -4.84 11.45
C LYS A 54 51.13 -3.92 12.55
N GLU A 55 51.97 -3.51 13.48
CA GLU A 55 51.61 -2.55 14.52
C GLU A 55 51.39 -1.15 13.94
N LEU A 56 52.20 -0.74 12.96
CA LEU A 56 52.00 0.51 12.21
C LEU A 56 50.72 0.49 11.35
N GLU A 57 50.42 -0.63 10.69
CA GLU A 57 49.18 -0.79 9.90
C GLU A 57 47.93 -0.76 10.80
N MET A 58 47.94 -1.51 11.91
CA MET A 58 46.87 -1.46 12.91
C MET A 58 46.71 -0.07 13.51
N LYS A 59 47.80 0.68 13.72
CA LYS A 59 47.74 2.05 14.22
C LYS A 59 47.11 3.00 13.19
N GLY A 60 47.41 2.82 11.90
CA GLY A 60 46.78 3.58 10.81
C GLY A 60 45.28 3.30 10.68
N ASP A 61 44.86 2.04 10.81
CA ASP A 61 43.44 1.68 10.82
C ASP A 61 42.72 2.19 12.07
N LEU A 62 43.39 2.19 13.23
CA LEU A 62 42.84 2.73 14.47
C LEU A 62 42.70 4.25 14.42
N GLU A 63 43.66 4.98 13.84
CA GLU A 63 43.56 6.42 13.59
C GLU A 63 42.42 6.73 12.59
N ARG A 64 42.28 5.95 11.52
CA ARG A 64 41.18 6.11 10.55
C ARG A 64 39.82 5.88 11.20
N LEU A 65 39.68 4.81 11.99
CA LEU A 65 38.44 4.49 12.70
C LEU A 65 38.11 5.57 13.74
N ASN A 66 39.14 6.14 14.39
CA ASN A 66 38.97 7.24 15.33
C ASN A 66 38.52 8.53 14.61
N CYS A 67 39.10 8.87 13.46
CA CYS A 67 38.61 9.99 12.63
C CYS A 67 37.14 9.79 12.24
N GLN A 68 36.77 8.60 11.79
CA GLN A 68 35.40 8.28 11.39
C GLN A 68 34.41 8.36 12.57
N LEU A 69 34.84 7.93 13.76
CA LEU A 69 34.06 8.07 14.99
C LEU A 69 33.88 9.56 15.35
N THR A 70 34.92 10.37 15.18
CA THR A 70 34.87 11.81 15.48
C THR A 70 33.92 12.53 14.51
N GLU A 71 33.97 12.21 13.22
CA GLU A 71 33.03 12.71 12.21
C GLU A 71 31.57 12.33 12.51
N MET A 72 31.31 11.08 12.94
CA MET A 72 29.96 10.68 13.35
C MET A 72 29.47 11.44 14.60
N HIS A 73 30.37 11.74 15.54
CA HIS A 73 30.03 12.53 16.72
C HIS A 73 29.70 13.98 16.33
N GLU A 74 30.48 14.59 15.44
CA GLU A 74 30.21 15.93 14.92
C GLU A 74 28.89 16.00 14.16
N GLU A 75 28.57 14.98 13.36
CA GLU A 75 27.28 14.92 12.64
C GLU A 75 26.11 14.69 13.60
N ASN A 76 26.28 13.88 14.65
CA ASN A 76 25.27 13.72 15.70
C ASN A 76 25.01 15.05 16.45
N ASP A 77 26.05 15.83 16.75
CA ASP A 77 25.90 17.16 17.37
C ASP A 77 25.20 18.14 16.41
N ARG A 78 25.48 18.04 15.12
CA ARG A 78 24.79 18.81 14.07
C ARG A 78 23.31 18.44 14.00
N LEU A 79 23.00 17.15 14.05
CA LEU A 79 21.64 16.63 14.05
C LEU A 79 20.87 17.03 15.32
N MET A 80 21.51 16.96 16.48
CA MET A 80 20.95 17.45 17.74
C MET A 80 20.61 18.93 17.68
N SER A 81 21.49 19.76 17.10
CA SER A 81 21.24 21.19 16.90
C SER A 81 20.05 21.45 15.97
N LEU A 82 19.87 20.64 14.93
CA LEU A 82 18.70 20.73 14.05
C LEU A 82 17.42 20.29 14.76
N TYR A 83 17.47 19.24 15.57
CA TYR A 83 16.34 18.80 16.39
C TYR A 83 15.91 19.87 17.39
N GLU A 84 16.87 20.54 18.04
CA GLU A 84 16.58 21.62 18.98
C GLU A 84 15.91 22.81 18.27
N LYS A 85 16.40 23.19 17.09
CA LYS A 85 15.76 24.23 16.25
C LYS A 85 14.34 23.84 15.83
N ALA A 86 14.14 22.61 15.35
CA ALA A 86 12.81 22.15 14.94
C ALA A 86 11.82 22.12 16.13
N MET A 87 12.30 21.80 17.34
CA MET A 87 11.47 21.91 18.54
C MET A 87 11.13 23.37 18.88
N GLN A 88 12.10 24.28 18.78
CA GLN A 88 11.86 25.72 18.99
C GLN A 88 10.84 26.27 17.99
N GLU A 89 10.98 25.97 16.69
CA GLU A 89 10.03 26.39 15.65
C GLU A 89 8.63 25.84 15.89
N ARG A 90 8.52 24.57 16.30
CA ARG A 90 7.22 23.97 16.66
C ARG A 90 6.60 24.68 17.86
N ASP A 91 7.38 24.98 18.89
CA ASP A 91 6.88 25.65 20.09
C ASP A 91 6.50 27.12 19.80
N GLU A 92 7.20 27.80 18.89
CA GLU A 92 6.84 29.12 18.36
C GLU A 92 5.54 29.08 17.56
N LEU A 93 5.37 28.11 16.66
CA LEU A 93 4.13 27.90 15.90
C LEU A 93 2.96 27.61 16.85
N LYS A 94 3.19 26.76 17.85
CA LYS A 94 2.18 26.46 18.87
C LYS A 94 1.80 27.74 19.63
N LYS A 95 2.76 28.58 20.00
CA LYS A 95 2.51 29.86 20.67
C LYS A 95 1.74 30.84 19.79
N ILE A 96 2.02 30.90 18.49
CA ILE A 96 1.26 31.71 17.52
C ILE A 96 -0.19 31.22 17.43
N ILE A 97 -0.39 29.91 17.36
CA ILE A 97 -1.73 29.30 17.33
C ILE A 97 -2.49 29.60 18.63
N ASP A 98 -1.85 29.41 19.79
CA ASP A 98 -2.46 29.69 21.10
C ASP A 98 -2.81 31.18 21.26
N CYS A 99 -1.97 32.10 20.79
CA CYS A 99 -2.27 33.54 20.76
C CYS A 99 -3.40 33.89 19.77
N SER A 100 -3.51 33.19 18.65
CA SER A 100 -4.61 33.40 17.69
C SER A 100 -5.95 32.88 18.22
N GLN A 101 -5.93 31.83 19.05
CA GLN A 101 -7.12 31.28 19.70
C GLN A 101 -7.58 32.13 20.90
N GLN A 102 -6.66 32.79 21.62
CA GLN A 102 -7.01 33.70 22.72
C GLN A 102 -7.62 35.03 22.25
N LYS A 103 -7.43 35.45 20.99
CA LYS A 103 -8.07 36.65 20.43
C LYS A 103 -9.50 36.43 19.91
N LEU A 104 -10.01 35.21 19.95
CA LEU A 104 -11.35 34.85 19.44
C LEU A 104 -12.41 34.64 20.55
N VAL A 105 -12.05 34.81 21.83
CA VAL A 105 -12.94 34.52 22.98
C VAL A 105 -13.37 35.77 23.76
N GLU A 106 -12.97 36.97 23.35
CA GLU A 106 -13.54 38.21 23.92
C GLU A 106 -13.84 39.24 22.83
N VAL A 107 -14.97 39.09 22.11
CA VAL A 107 -15.83 40.22 21.71
C VAL A 107 -17.26 39.68 21.57
N ASP A 108 -18.04 39.84 22.64
CA ASP A 108 -19.47 40.10 22.51
C ASP A 108 -19.62 41.60 22.20
N GLY A 109 -20.44 41.93 21.20
CA GLY A 109 -20.80 43.32 20.87
C GLY A 109 -20.06 43.96 19.68
N ASP A 110 -20.70 43.85 18.52
CA ASP A 110 -21.02 44.95 17.61
C ASP A 110 -19.91 46.00 17.33
N GLU A 111 -19.15 45.83 16.23
CA GLU A 111 -18.86 46.89 15.25
C GLU A 111 -17.89 46.39 14.15
N ARG A 112 -18.11 46.87 12.92
CA ARG A 112 -17.29 46.59 11.74
C ARG A 112 -15.83 47.00 11.98
N PHE A 113 -14.88 46.09 11.81
CA PHE A 113 -13.49 46.48 11.55
C PHE A 113 -12.79 45.55 10.55
N ARG A 114 -12.49 46.12 9.38
CA ARG A 114 -11.55 45.62 8.38
C ARG A 114 -10.14 45.81 8.95
N PHE A 115 -9.31 44.77 8.98
CA PHE A 115 -7.88 44.93 9.26
C PHE A 115 -7.06 44.16 8.23
N ASP A 116 -6.57 44.90 7.23
CA ASP A 116 -5.46 44.51 6.39
C ASP A 116 -4.20 44.41 7.26
N CYS A 117 -3.39 43.36 7.10
CA CYS A 117 -1.97 43.48 7.40
C CYS A 117 -1.16 42.65 6.40
N ALA A 118 -0.72 43.34 5.36
CA ALA A 118 0.47 42.98 4.63
C ALA A 118 1.69 43.13 5.55
N SER A 119 2.53 42.10 5.62
CA SER A 119 3.95 42.27 5.88
C SER A 119 4.75 41.42 4.92
N THR A 120 5.37 42.11 3.97
CA THR A 120 6.40 41.68 3.03
C THR A 120 7.64 41.11 3.73
N CYS A 121 8.25 40.07 3.13
CA CYS A 121 9.69 39.83 2.96
C CYS A 121 9.85 38.48 2.23
N SER A 122 9.92 38.46 0.89
CA SER A 122 11.13 38.62 0.05
C SER A 122 11.74 37.27 -0.36
N ASP A 123 11.51 36.93 -1.63
CA ASP A 123 12.32 36.17 -2.59
C ASP A 123 13.36 35.13 -2.09
N LYS A 124 13.25 33.91 -2.63
CA LYS A 124 14.30 33.32 -3.50
C LYS A 124 13.85 32.03 -4.22
N GLU A 125 14.05 32.07 -5.55
CA GLU A 125 14.44 30.98 -6.48
C GLU A 125 13.35 29.95 -6.89
N ARG A 126 12.93 29.88 -8.18
CA ARG A 126 13.61 29.27 -9.36
C ARG A 126 14.12 27.84 -9.01
N ASP A 127 13.69 26.74 -9.63
CA ASP A 127 13.41 26.48 -11.04
C ASP A 127 12.24 25.49 -11.24
N ARG A 128 11.45 25.70 -12.30
CA ARG A 128 10.48 24.72 -12.81
C ARG A 128 10.89 24.44 -14.26
N GLU A 129 11.55 23.32 -14.48
CA GLU A 129 11.80 22.80 -15.82
C GLU A 129 10.51 22.20 -16.39
N GLU A 130 10.22 22.65 -17.60
CA GLU A 130 9.25 22.09 -18.54
C GLU A 130 9.63 20.66 -18.91
N LEU A 131 8.65 19.75 -18.92
CA LEU A 131 8.63 18.70 -19.93
C LEU A 131 7.25 18.59 -20.55
N ASP A 132 7.32 18.78 -21.84
CA ASP A 132 6.35 18.81 -22.93
C ASP A 132 5.72 17.44 -23.21
N GLY A 133 4.52 17.51 -23.81
CA GLY A 133 3.97 16.48 -24.68
C GLY A 133 3.16 15.36 -24.01
N THR A 134 2.03 14.88 -24.55
CA THR A 134 1.33 15.15 -25.80
C THR A 134 -0.06 14.53 -25.66
N VAL A 135 -1.09 15.32 -25.94
CA VAL A 135 -2.47 14.88 -26.17
C VAL A 135 -2.54 14.05 -27.46
N PRO A 136 -3.43 13.06 -27.56
CA PRO A 136 -4.24 13.00 -28.77
C PRO A 136 -5.74 12.93 -28.47
N HIS A 137 -6.37 14.01 -28.90
CA HIS A 137 -7.66 14.14 -29.54
C HIS A 137 -8.17 12.86 -30.25
N VAL A 138 -9.39 12.43 -29.94
CA VAL A 138 -10.29 11.83 -30.94
C VAL A 138 -11.70 12.42 -30.75
N GLN A 139 -12.19 12.91 -31.87
CA GLN A 139 -13.51 13.44 -32.15
C GLN A 139 -14.50 12.33 -32.51
N ASP A 140 -15.73 12.54 -32.06
CA ASP A 140 -17.00 12.41 -32.79
C ASP A 140 -17.52 11.01 -33.20
N GLY A 141 -18.82 10.80 -32.94
CA GLY A 141 -19.49 9.55 -33.28
C GLY A 141 -20.91 9.40 -32.74
N LYS A 142 -21.82 10.26 -33.19
CA LYS A 142 -23.28 10.07 -33.19
C LYS A 142 -23.69 8.63 -33.55
N VAL A 143 -24.56 7.99 -32.75
CA VAL A 143 -25.66 7.13 -33.24
C VAL A 143 -26.85 7.26 -32.28
N ASN A 144 -28.04 7.38 -32.89
CA ASN A 144 -29.36 7.50 -32.27
C ASN A 144 -29.74 6.33 -31.35
N PRO A 145 -30.69 6.57 -30.42
CA PRO A 145 -31.38 5.53 -29.66
C PRO A 145 -32.61 5.03 -30.43
N ASP A 146 -32.86 3.73 -30.40
CA ASP A 146 -34.16 3.17 -30.77
C ASP A 146 -34.45 1.91 -29.95
N LEU A 147 -35.75 1.73 -29.71
CA LEU A 147 -36.49 0.59 -29.15
C LEU A 147 -36.78 0.56 -27.64
N GLU A 148 -37.84 1.31 -27.30
CA GLU A 148 -39.14 0.79 -26.80
C GLU A 148 -39.12 -0.26 -25.68
N ASP A 149 -39.62 0.11 -24.50
CA ASP A 149 -40.99 -0.18 -24.02
C ASP A 149 -41.07 0.37 -22.57
N GLY A 150 -42.05 1.09 -22.06
CA GLY A 150 -43.34 1.53 -22.55
C GLY A 150 -44.04 2.15 -21.34
N THR A 151 -44.56 3.36 -21.46
CA THR A 151 -45.85 3.82 -20.90
C THR A 151 -46.01 5.32 -21.12
N CYS A 152 -46.79 5.64 -22.14
CA CYS A 152 -47.28 6.97 -22.50
C CYS A 152 -48.18 7.55 -21.39
N LEU A 153 -47.90 8.77 -20.94
CA LEU A 153 -48.93 9.69 -20.45
C LEU A 153 -48.99 10.87 -21.43
N HIS A 154 -50.00 10.82 -22.31
CA HIS A 154 -50.45 11.98 -23.07
C HIS A 154 -51.21 12.92 -22.14
N GLU A 155 -50.83 14.19 -22.14
CA GLU A 155 -51.70 15.30 -21.80
C GLU A 155 -52.93 15.24 -22.71
N VAL A 156 -54.07 14.89 -22.14
CA VAL A 156 -55.38 15.10 -22.75
C VAL A 156 -56.08 16.17 -21.94
N HIS A 157 -56.22 17.32 -22.58
CA HIS A 157 -57.14 18.38 -22.23
C HIS A 157 -58.57 17.81 -22.29
N VAL A 158 -59.14 17.49 -21.13
CA VAL A 158 -60.56 17.14 -21.02
C VAL A 158 -61.29 18.42 -20.62
N GLY A 159 -61.90 19.04 -21.63
CA GLY A 159 -63.03 19.95 -21.42
C GLY A 159 -64.23 19.12 -21.02
N ASP A 160 -64.94 19.59 -19.99
CA ASP A 160 -66.10 18.92 -19.44
C ASP A 160 -67.26 18.90 -20.45
N ASP A 161 -67.51 17.71 -21.02
CA ASP A 161 -68.73 17.36 -21.74
C ASP A 161 -69.87 17.19 -20.72
N TYR A 162 -70.60 18.27 -20.45
CA TYR A 162 -71.96 18.18 -19.93
C TYR A 162 -72.89 17.72 -21.05
N SER A 163 -73.31 16.45 -20.97
CA SER A 163 -74.31 15.84 -21.83
C SER A 163 -75.63 16.60 -21.78
N GLN A 164 -75.93 17.27 -22.89
CA GLN A 164 -77.19 17.91 -23.18
C GLN A 164 -78.07 16.88 -23.91
N CYS A 165 -78.99 16.24 -23.19
CA CYS A 165 -80.01 15.40 -23.82
C CYS A 165 -81.10 16.30 -24.44
N LEU A 166 -81.05 16.35 -25.77
CA LEU A 166 -82.13 16.73 -26.67
C LEU A 166 -83.41 15.94 -26.34
N ILE A 167 -84.51 16.64 -26.06
CA ILE A 167 -85.83 16.19 -26.47
C ILE A 167 -86.39 17.28 -27.37
N ASP A 168 -86.51 16.92 -28.65
CA ASP A 168 -87.34 17.60 -29.63
C ASP A 168 -88.77 17.74 -29.13
N SER A 169 -89.31 18.96 -29.16
CA SER A 169 -90.73 19.14 -29.46
C SER A 169 -90.91 20.42 -30.27
N GLN A 170 -91.13 20.18 -31.56
CA GLN A 170 -91.39 21.17 -32.59
C GLN A 170 -92.89 21.49 -32.63
N MET A 171 -93.20 22.73 -33.05
CA MET A 171 -94.52 23.34 -33.33
C MET A 171 -95.22 23.96 -32.11
N ARG A 172 -95.74 25.20 -32.16
CA ARG A 172 -96.10 26.04 -33.32
C ARG A 172 -96.21 27.50 -32.84
N THR A 173 -95.64 28.43 -33.60
CA THR A 173 -95.99 29.85 -33.56
C THR A 173 -97.37 30.04 -34.21
N VAL A 174 -98.24 30.85 -33.60
CA VAL A 174 -99.42 31.40 -34.26
C VAL A 174 -99.47 32.87 -33.89
N ASP A 175 -99.18 33.72 -34.87
CA ASP A 175 -99.52 35.13 -34.86
C ASP A 175 -101.02 35.32 -35.14
N GLU A 176 -101.51 36.37 -34.47
CA GLU A 176 -102.62 37.28 -34.74
C GLU A 176 -103.71 36.95 -35.76
N ASP A 177 -104.93 37.11 -35.24
CA ASP A 177 -106.12 37.66 -35.88
C ASP A 177 -106.80 36.87 -37.00
N GLU A 178 -107.88 36.18 -36.61
CA GLU A 178 -109.18 36.47 -37.22
C GLU A 178 -110.36 36.12 -36.29
N LEU A 179 -111.12 37.18 -35.99
CA LEU A 179 -112.59 37.23 -35.94
C LEU A 179 -113.35 36.68 -34.72
N LYS A 180 -113.79 37.66 -33.92
CA LYS A 180 -115.22 37.94 -33.64
C LYS A 180 -116.13 36.71 -33.51
N GLU A 181 -116.19 36.22 -32.28
CA GLU A 181 -117.33 35.61 -31.60
C GLU A 181 -116.72 35.17 -30.26
N ILE A 182 -116.88 35.83 -29.12
CA ILE A 182 -118.07 36.42 -28.57
C ILE A 182 -117.60 37.19 -27.32
N ASN A 183 -117.90 38.49 -27.29
CA ASN A 183 -118.05 39.28 -26.07
C ASN A 183 -119.21 38.71 -25.23
N LYS A 184 -118.98 37.59 -24.52
CA LYS A 184 -119.95 36.94 -23.59
C LYS A 184 -119.22 36.13 -22.51
N TRP A 185 -118.13 36.67 -21.98
CA TRP A 185 -117.62 36.26 -20.66
C TRP A 185 -117.46 37.46 -19.71
N GLU A 186 -117.87 38.65 -20.17
CA GLU A 186 -118.13 39.80 -19.31
C GLU A 186 -119.58 39.87 -18.79
N GLU A 187 -120.43 38.93 -19.24
CA GLU A 187 -121.82 38.74 -18.80
C GLU A 187 -122.04 37.34 -18.19
N ILE A 188 -120.98 36.73 -17.63
CA ILE A 188 -121.06 35.68 -16.59
C ILE A 188 -120.28 36.20 -15.36
N ARG A 189 -120.58 37.46 -15.01
CA ARG A 189 -120.15 38.12 -13.78
C ARG A 189 -121.31 38.31 -12.79
N ALA A 190 -122.42 37.61 -13.03
CA ALA A 190 -123.65 37.71 -12.24
C ALA A 190 -124.41 36.37 -12.20
N SER A 191 -123.73 35.29 -11.81
CA SER A 191 -124.34 34.17 -11.09
C SER A 191 -123.23 33.45 -10.33
N THR A 192 -122.73 34.17 -9.33
CA THR A 192 -121.58 33.78 -8.53
C THR A 192 -122.08 33.26 -7.21
N MET A 193 -121.73 32.03 -6.87
CA MET A 193 -121.34 31.68 -5.51
C MET A 193 -120.54 30.37 -5.56
N ASP A 194 -119.29 30.42 -6.07
CA ASP A 194 -118.10 29.82 -5.42
C ASP A 194 -116.81 29.77 -6.30
N LEU A 195 -116.87 30.12 -7.58
CA LEU A 195 -115.72 30.01 -8.51
C LEU A 195 -114.42 30.80 -8.15
N PRO A 196 -114.45 32.02 -7.58
CA PRO A 196 -113.23 32.73 -7.17
C PRO A 196 -112.50 32.06 -6.01
N LYS A 197 -113.25 31.42 -5.10
CA LYS A 197 -112.69 30.73 -3.93
C LYS A 197 -112.03 29.40 -4.33
N GLU A 198 -112.55 28.71 -5.34
CA GLU A 198 -111.97 27.48 -5.88
C GLU A 198 -110.63 27.74 -6.58
N MET A 199 -110.51 28.84 -7.33
CA MET A 199 -109.23 29.26 -7.95
C MET A 199 -108.18 29.69 -6.92
N ASP A 200 -108.59 30.39 -5.85
CA ASP A 200 -107.70 30.70 -4.72
C ASP A 200 -107.27 29.44 -3.95
N CYS A 201 -108.16 28.44 -3.83
CA CYS A 201 -107.86 27.14 -3.25
C CYS A 201 -106.83 26.36 -4.08
N ILE A 202 -107.00 26.32 -5.41
CA ILE A 202 -106.06 25.72 -6.35
C ILE A 202 -104.68 26.40 -6.23
N ARG A 203 -104.63 27.73 -6.24
CA ARG A 203 -103.38 28.49 -6.09
C ARG A 203 -102.68 28.20 -4.76
N LYS A 204 -103.44 28.12 -3.67
CA LYS A 204 -102.91 27.80 -2.34
C LYS A 204 -102.32 26.39 -2.29
N LYS A 205 -103.02 25.39 -2.82
CA LYS A 205 -102.51 24.00 -2.88
C LYS A 205 -101.28 23.84 -3.77
N ILE A 206 -101.20 24.58 -4.88
CA ILE A 206 -100.00 24.61 -5.74
C ILE A 206 -98.83 25.27 -4.99
N ALA A 207 -99.06 26.37 -4.29
CA ALA A 207 -98.03 27.03 -3.49
C ALA A 207 -97.50 26.12 -2.37
N GLU A 208 -98.39 25.42 -1.64
CA GLU A 208 -98.03 24.45 -0.60
C GLU A 208 -97.26 23.24 -1.18
N ALA A 209 -97.67 22.74 -2.36
CA ALA A 209 -96.96 21.66 -3.04
C ALA A 209 -95.57 22.10 -3.52
N HIS A 210 -95.46 23.32 -4.04
CA HIS A 210 -94.19 23.91 -4.46
C HIS A 210 -93.25 24.15 -3.28
N GLU A 211 -93.76 24.64 -2.15
CA GLU A 211 -92.99 24.82 -0.92
C GLU A 211 -92.43 23.48 -0.41
N LYS A 212 -93.26 22.44 -0.34
CA LYS A 212 -92.84 21.08 0.05
C LYS A 212 -91.80 20.47 -0.90
N LEU A 213 -91.98 20.63 -2.21
CA LEU A 213 -90.99 20.21 -3.21
C LEU A 213 -89.68 20.99 -3.07
N SER A 214 -89.75 22.30 -2.83
CA SER A 214 -88.58 23.15 -2.62
C SER A 214 -87.81 22.73 -1.36
N CYS A 215 -88.50 22.48 -0.24
CA CYS A 215 -87.89 21.96 0.99
C CYS A 215 -87.26 20.56 0.78
N SER A 216 -87.94 19.68 0.04
CA SER A 216 -87.40 18.36 -0.31
C SER A 216 -86.18 18.46 -1.22
N ALA A 217 -86.19 19.34 -2.22
CA ALA A 217 -85.07 19.58 -3.11
C ALA A 217 -83.85 20.12 -2.35
N GLN A 218 -84.04 21.10 -1.46
CA GLN A 218 -82.98 21.60 -0.58
C GLN A 218 -82.39 20.48 0.29
N THR A 219 -83.23 19.63 0.84
CA THR A 219 -82.79 18.47 1.64
C THR A 219 -81.95 17.49 0.81
N LEU A 220 -82.37 17.19 -0.43
CA LEU A 220 -81.60 16.34 -1.35
C LEU A 220 -80.26 16.97 -1.73
N THR A 221 -80.18 18.29 -1.87
CA THR A 221 -78.89 18.97 -2.12
C THR A 221 -77.91 18.82 -0.94
N VAL A 222 -78.41 18.92 0.30
CA VAL A 222 -77.60 18.68 1.51
C VAL A 222 -77.13 17.23 1.58
N PHE A 223 -77.98 16.25 1.22
CA PHE A 223 -77.57 14.85 1.10
C PHE A 223 -76.48 14.63 0.05
N GLY A 224 -76.59 15.27 -1.13
CA GLY A 224 -75.56 15.21 -2.16
C GLY A 224 -74.21 15.78 -1.68
N SER A 225 -74.23 16.91 -0.97
CA SER A 225 -73.02 17.47 -0.36
C SER A 225 -72.46 16.58 0.75
N LEU A 226 -73.32 15.90 1.52
CA LEU A 226 -72.91 14.96 2.57
C LEU A 226 -72.26 13.71 1.97
N GLU A 227 -72.82 13.15 0.90
CA GLU A 227 -72.23 12.03 0.16
C GLU A 227 -70.85 12.40 -0.38
N GLN A 228 -70.71 13.58 -0.98
CA GLN A 228 -69.42 14.07 -1.45
C GLN A 228 -68.39 14.22 -0.31
N ALA A 229 -68.80 14.77 0.84
CA ALA A 229 -67.92 14.89 2.00
C ALA A 229 -67.52 13.53 2.59
N LEU A 230 -68.42 12.54 2.55
CA LEU A 230 -68.12 11.15 2.95
C LEU A 230 -67.06 10.53 2.04
N VAL A 231 -67.24 10.63 0.72
CA VAL A 231 -66.27 10.13 -0.27
C VAL A 231 -64.91 10.83 -0.12
N GLU A 232 -64.90 12.15 0.14
CA GLU A 232 -63.65 12.89 0.39
C GLU A 232 -62.93 12.38 1.65
N VAL A 233 -63.65 12.12 2.75
CA VAL A 233 -63.05 11.56 3.97
C VAL A 233 -62.47 10.16 3.72
N ASP A 234 -63.18 9.30 2.99
CA ASP A 234 -62.73 7.94 2.69
C ASP A 234 -61.49 7.95 1.79
N THR A 235 -61.49 8.77 0.73
CA THR A 235 -60.35 8.92 -0.19
C THR A 235 -59.11 9.50 0.51
N LEU A 236 -59.26 10.51 1.37
CA LEU A 236 -58.16 11.04 2.18
C LEU A 236 -57.65 10.01 3.19
N SER A 237 -58.54 9.22 3.79
CA SER A 237 -58.16 8.16 4.74
C SER A 237 -57.37 7.04 4.07
N GLU A 238 -57.77 6.63 2.86
CA GLU A 238 -57.01 5.65 2.07
C GLU A 238 -55.62 6.19 1.70
N ARG A 239 -55.53 7.46 1.28
CA ARG A 239 -54.26 8.11 0.95
C ARG A 239 -53.32 8.20 2.16
N ILE A 240 -53.85 8.56 3.33
CA ILE A 240 -53.10 8.56 4.60
C ILE A 240 -52.58 7.15 4.90
N SER A 241 -53.42 6.12 4.81
CA SER A 241 -52.99 4.74 5.09
C SER A 241 -51.89 4.25 4.14
N LYS A 242 -51.96 4.60 2.85
CA LYS A 242 -50.90 4.29 1.88
C LYS A 242 -49.60 5.01 2.22
N LEU A 243 -49.68 6.31 2.51
CA LEU A 243 -48.52 7.12 2.85
C LEU A 243 -47.86 6.67 4.17
N GLU A 244 -48.65 6.35 5.20
CA GLU A 244 -48.16 5.81 6.49
C GLU A 244 -47.33 4.53 6.29
N LYS A 245 -47.83 3.59 5.48
CA LYS A 245 -47.08 2.35 5.16
C LYS A 245 -45.78 2.65 4.43
N SER A 246 -45.79 3.59 3.48
CA SER A 246 -44.60 4.03 2.75
C SER A 246 -43.57 4.67 3.67
N ILE A 247 -43.99 5.59 4.56
CA ILE A 247 -43.12 6.23 5.54
C ILE A 247 -42.52 5.18 6.49
N TRP A 248 -43.33 4.22 6.94
CA TRP A 248 -42.86 3.17 7.83
C TRP A 248 -41.79 2.29 7.15
N ALA A 249 -42.00 1.92 5.89
CA ALA A 249 -40.99 1.19 5.10
C ALA A 249 -39.68 1.99 4.98
N LYS A 250 -39.76 3.27 4.59
CA LYS A 250 -38.58 4.14 4.50
C LYS A 250 -37.86 4.33 5.84
N LYS A 251 -38.59 4.43 6.95
CA LYS A 251 -38.02 4.48 8.31
C LYS A 251 -37.26 3.20 8.65
N GLN A 252 -37.81 2.04 8.29
CA GLN A 252 -37.14 0.77 8.50
C GLN A 252 -35.85 0.67 7.67
N ASP A 253 -35.89 1.10 6.40
CA ASP A 253 -34.72 1.14 5.53
C ASP A 253 -33.64 2.10 6.04
N HIS A 254 -34.05 3.25 6.59
CA HIS A 254 -33.14 4.20 7.25
C HIS A 254 -32.40 3.57 8.45
N GLU A 255 -33.09 2.81 9.30
CA GLU A 255 -32.45 2.10 10.41
C GLU A 255 -31.50 0.99 9.93
N ASN A 256 -31.85 0.30 8.84
CA ASN A 256 -30.96 -0.70 8.21
C ASN A 256 -29.67 -0.03 7.68
N LEU A 257 -29.77 1.08 6.96
CA LEU A 257 -28.63 1.86 6.47
C LEU A 257 -27.75 2.41 7.60
N LYS A 258 -28.35 2.77 8.73
CA LYS A 258 -27.61 3.21 9.92
C LYS A 258 -26.78 2.09 10.55
N SER A 259 -27.34 0.87 10.59
CA SER A 259 -26.59 -0.33 10.99
C SER A 259 -25.42 -0.60 10.03
N LEU A 260 -25.66 -0.49 8.72
CA LEU A 260 -24.64 -0.66 7.69
C LEU A 260 -23.52 0.40 7.81
N SER A 261 -23.87 1.68 8.02
CA SER A 261 -22.92 2.77 8.28
C SER A 261 -21.94 2.43 9.41
N SER A 262 -22.48 1.91 10.53
CA SER A 262 -21.68 1.50 11.69
C SER A 262 -20.73 0.34 11.38
N GLU A 263 -21.14 -0.56 10.48
CA GLU A 263 -20.29 -1.66 10.00
C GLU A 263 -19.20 -1.16 9.05
N LEU A 264 -19.54 -0.30 8.09
CA LEU A 264 -18.59 0.30 7.15
C LEU A 264 -17.51 1.11 7.89
N GLN A 265 -17.89 1.90 8.90
CA GLN A 265 -16.94 2.62 9.75
C GLN A 265 -15.93 1.66 10.41
N LYS A 266 -16.40 0.54 10.97
CA LYS A 266 -15.50 -0.46 11.59
C LYS A 266 -14.56 -1.08 10.55
N ARG A 267 -15.06 -1.40 9.35
CA ARG A 267 -14.24 -1.93 8.26
C ARG A 267 -13.16 -0.93 7.85
N LYS A 268 -13.50 0.35 7.69
CA LYS A 268 -12.55 1.44 7.43
C LYS A 268 -11.49 1.55 8.54
N ASP A 269 -11.89 1.52 9.81
CA ASP A 269 -10.95 1.62 10.93
C ASP A 269 -9.97 0.45 10.97
N VAL A 270 -10.44 -0.77 10.70
CA VAL A 270 -9.58 -1.95 10.57
C VAL A 270 -8.61 -1.81 9.40
N ALA A 271 -9.09 -1.31 8.25
CA ALA A 271 -8.26 -1.03 7.08
C ALA A 271 -7.14 -0.04 7.42
N GLY A 272 -7.48 1.08 8.05
CA GLY A 272 -6.53 2.13 8.42
C GLY A 272 -5.49 1.65 9.43
N LYS A 273 -5.88 0.80 10.38
CA LYS A 273 -4.94 0.16 11.32
C LYS A 273 -3.97 -0.79 10.61
N LYS A 274 -4.46 -1.63 9.69
CA LYS A 274 -3.62 -2.53 8.89
C LYS A 274 -2.63 -1.73 8.04
N LEU A 275 -3.11 -0.70 7.36
CA LEU A 275 -2.29 0.19 6.53
C LEU A 275 -1.18 0.86 7.34
N SER A 276 -1.52 1.38 8.53
CA SER A 276 -0.56 2.01 9.44
C SER A 276 0.48 1.02 9.97
N ALA A 277 0.06 -0.19 10.34
CA ALA A 277 0.97 -1.24 10.80
C ALA A 277 1.95 -1.66 9.70
N LEU A 278 1.46 -1.84 8.47
CA LEU A 278 2.30 -2.21 7.33
C LEU A 278 3.28 -1.09 6.97
N LYS A 279 2.84 0.17 6.97
CA LYS A 279 3.71 1.34 6.80
C LYS A 279 4.88 1.33 7.79
N TYR A 280 4.58 1.08 9.06
CA TYR A 280 5.58 1.05 10.12
C TYR A 280 6.59 -0.09 9.92
N SER A 281 6.13 -1.31 9.64
CA SER A 281 7.00 -2.45 9.34
C SER A 281 7.91 -2.19 8.14
N LEU A 282 7.39 -1.63 7.05
CA LEU A 282 8.17 -1.29 5.85
C LEU A 282 9.24 -0.24 6.13
N SER A 283 8.92 0.74 6.98
CA SER A 283 9.86 1.79 7.37
C SER A 283 11.03 1.20 8.17
N ASN A 284 10.76 0.22 9.05
CA ASN A 284 11.77 -0.52 9.79
C ASN A 284 12.64 -1.42 8.89
N PHE A 285 12.08 -2.02 7.83
CA PHE A 285 12.90 -2.75 6.86
C PHE A 285 13.84 -1.83 6.10
N SER A 286 13.40 -0.61 5.76
CA SER A 286 14.22 0.35 5.03
C SER A 286 15.49 0.75 5.80
N SER A 287 15.41 0.89 7.13
CA SER A 287 16.59 1.14 7.96
C SER A 287 17.46 -0.10 8.15
N SER A 288 16.88 -1.30 8.09
CA SER A 288 17.65 -2.55 8.18
C SER A 288 18.45 -2.85 6.90
N ILE A 289 17.99 -2.42 5.72
CA ILE A 289 18.69 -2.68 4.45
C ILE A 289 20.08 -2.07 4.42
N THR A 290 20.25 -0.85 4.93
CA THR A 290 21.56 -0.17 4.97
C THR A 290 22.58 -0.95 5.81
N TYR A 291 22.14 -1.59 6.90
CA TYR A 291 22.98 -2.48 7.70
C TYR A 291 23.46 -3.68 6.86
N PHE A 292 22.58 -4.32 6.09
CA PHE A 292 22.96 -5.46 5.25
C PHE A 292 23.89 -5.04 4.11
N GLU A 293 23.68 -3.87 3.53
CA GLU A 293 24.57 -3.29 2.50
C GLU A 293 25.99 -3.05 3.04
N GLN A 294 26.10 -2.45 4.23
CA GLN A 294 27.40 -2.23 4.87
C GLN A 294 28.08 -3.57 5.21
N ARG A 295 27.32 -4.53 5.73
CA ARG A 295 27.82 -5.86 6.07
C ARG A 295 28.34 -6.62 4.85
N GLU A 296 27.62 -6.52 3.73
CA GLU A 296 28.03 -7.07 2.43
C GLU A 296 29.31 -6.38 1.92
N ALA A 297 29.37 -5.05 1.95
CA ALA A 297 30.53 -4.28 1.50
C ALA A 297 31.79 -4.64 2.31
N LEU A 298 31.67 -4.75 3.63
CA LEU A 298 32.77 -5.17 4.51
C LEU A 298 33.23 -6.59 4.21
N ALA A 299 32.29 -7.53 4.00
CA ALA A 299 32.62 -8.91 3.64
C ALA A 299 33.32 -9.00 2.28
N LYS A 300 32.87 -8.22 1.29
CA LYS A 300 33.53 -8.10 -0.02
C LYS A 300 34.95 -7.59 0.11
N SER A 301 35.15 -6.50 0.86
CA SER A 301 36.49 -5.92 1.08
C SER A 301 37.45 -6.94 1.69
N ARG A 302 37.02 -7.65 2.75
CA ARG A 302 37.82 -8.71 3.40
C ARG A 302 38.19 -9.85 2.44
N LEU A 303 37.24 -10.28 1.61
CA LEU A 303 37.48 -11.33 0.63
C LEU A 303 38.51 -10.88 -0.42
N VAL A 304 38.40 -9.65 -0.91
CA VAL A 304 39.36 -9.06 -1.86
C VAL A 304 40.76 -9.01 -1.26
N SER A 305 40.93 -8.47 -0.06
CA SER A 305 42.24 -8.39 0.59
C SER A 305 42.88 -9.78 0.83
N SER A 306 42.10 -10.77 1.27
CA SER A 306 42.59 -12.15 1.46
C SER A 306 42.93 -12.82 0.13
N SER A 307 42.14 -12.58 -0.92
CA SER A 307 42.42 -13.07 -2.27
C SER A 307 43.70 -12.47 -2.86
N GLU A 308 43.95 -11.17 -2.65
CA GLU A 308 45.19 -10.50 -3.06
C GLU A 308 46.41 -11.02 -2.30
N ASN A 309 46.26 -11.32 -1.01
CA ASN A 309 47.32 -11.96 -0.23
C ASN A 309 47.62 -13.37 -0.76
N LEU A 310 46.59 -14.15 -1.10
CA LEU A 310 46.75 -15.46 -1.70
C LEU A 310 47.46 -15.40 -3.06
N SER A 311 47.11 -14.43 -3.91
CA SER A 311 47.79 -14.26 -5.21
C SER A 311 49.26 -13.89 -5.03
N ARG A 312 49.57 -12.97 -4.10
CA ARG A 312 50.95 -12.59 -3.78
C ARG A 312 51.79 -13.78 -3.32
N LYS A 313 51.26 -14.62 -2.43
CA LYS A 313 51.95 -15.85 -1.99
C LYS A 313 52.15 -16.86 -3.11
N LYS A 314 51.18 -17.00 -4.03
CA LYS A 314 51.34 -17.85 -5.22
C LYS A 314 52.44 -17.33 -6.15
N GLU A 315 52.56 -16.01 -6.30
CA GLU A 315 53.65 -15.39 -7.08
C GLU A 315 55.02 -15.63 -6.43
N GLU A 316 55.11 -15.51 -5.10
CA GLU A 316 56.33 -15.83 -4.34
C GLU A 316 56.72 -17.31 -4.44
N LEU A 317 55.73 -18.22 -4.47
CA LEU A 317 55.99 -19.64 -4.71
C LEU A 317 56.61 -19.87 -6.10
N ASN A 318 56.08 -19.20 -7.13
CA ASN A 318 56.61 -19.28 -8.49
C ASN A 318 58.05 -18.74 -8.57
N SER A 319 58.38 -17.65 -7.86
CA SER A 319 59.73 -17.10 -7.85
C SER A 319 60.73 -18.03 -7.14
N LEU A 320 60.32 -18.66 -6.03
CA LEU A 320 61.10 -19.71 -5.36
C LEU A 320 61.29 -20.94 -6.25
N GLU A 321 60.27 -21.34 -7.03
CA GLU A 321 60.40 -22.44 -7.99
C GLU A 321 61.41 -22.14 -9.09
N LEU A 322 61.44 -20.90 -9.62
CA LEU A 322 62.45 -20.48 -10.58
C LEU A 322 63.86 -20.54 -9.97
N SER A 323 64.05 -19.97 -8.78
CA SER A 323 65.34 -20.03 -8.07
C SER A 323 65.80 -21.47 -7.80
N ARG A 324 64.86 -22.36 -7.44
CA ARG A 324 65.13 -23.80 -7.28
C ARG A 324 65.68 -24.41 -8.56
N HIS A 325 65.05 -24.14 -9.70
CA HIS A 325 65.50 -24.65 -11.00
C HIS A 325 66.91 -24.15 -11.35
N GLU A 326 67.18 -22.86 -11.13
CA GLU A 326 68.52 -22.28 -11.36
C GLU A 326 69.61 -22.94 -10.50
N VAL A 327 69.34 -23.18 -9.21
CA VAL A 327 70.28 -23.87 -8.31
C VAL A 327 70.48 -25.32 -8.72
N THR A 328 69.43 -26.03 -9.14
CA THR A 328 69.56 -27.41 -9.64
C THR A 328 70.36 -27.48 -10.94
N ASP A 329 70.16 -26.53 -11.85
CA ASP A 329 70.93 -26.44 -13.09
C ASP A 329 72.40 -26.15 -12.80
N ALA A 330 72.70 -25.21 -11.89
CA ALA A 330 74.05 -24.93 -11.44
C ALA A 330 74.71 -26.16 -10.80
N LEU A 331 73.97 -26.92 -9.98
CA LEU A 331 74.46 -28.16 -9.37
C LEU A 331 74.77 -29.22 -10.44
N SER A 332 73.95 -29.33 -11.48
CA SER A 332 74.17 -30.27 -12.59
C SER A 332 75.44 -29.93 -13.37
N LYS A 333 75.67 -28.65 -13.70
CA LYS A 333 76.90 -28.15 -14.33
C LYS A 333 78.12 -28.39 -13.45
N ASN A 334 77.98 -28.17 -12.14
CA ASN A 334 79.07 -28.40 -11.18
C ASN A 334 79.46 -29.89 -11.09
N LYS A 335 78.48 -30.80 -11.17
CA LYS A 335 78.75 -32.25 -11.26
C LYS A 335 79.46 -32.63 -12.56
N GLU A 336 79.11 -31.99 -13.68
CA GLU A 336 79.76 -32.21 -14.97
C GLU A 336 81.24 -31.75 -14.93
N THR A 337 81.50 -30.54 -14.46
CA THR A 337 82.89 -30.03 -14.32
C THR A 337 83.68 -30.86 -13.31
N GLU A 338 83.06 -31.34 -12.22
CA GLU A 338 83.70 -32.27 -11.29
C GLU A 338 84.13 -33.57 -11.99
N ALA A 339 83.25 -34.16 -12.82
CA ALA A 339 83.53 -35.37 -13.57
C ALA A 339 84.65 -35.17 -14.60
N GLU A 340 84.67 -34.03 -15.30
CA GLU A 340 85.72 -33.65 -16.23
C GLU A 340 87.09 -33.50 -15.54
N LEU A 341 87.14 -32.79 -14.40
CA LEU A 341 88.38 -32.61 -13.63
C LEU A 341 88.91 -33.94 -13.09
N ARG A 342 88.02 -34.85 -12.64
CA ARG A 342 88.40 -36.22 -12.24
C ARG A 342 88.99 -36.99 -13.42
N LYS A 343 88.33 -36.99 -14.58
CA LYS A 343 88.82 -37.65 -15.80
C LYS A 343 90.19 -37.10 -16.23
N LEU A 344 90.37 -35.78 -16.19
CA LEU A 344 91.64 -35.13 -16.48
C LEU A 344 92.73 -35.54 -15.46
N SER A 345 92.39 -35.59 -14.17
CA SER A 345 93.31 -36.00 -13.10
C SER A 345 93.80 -37.44 -13.32
N ASP A 346 92.89 -38.36 -13.66
CA ASP A 346 93.25 -39.75 -13.93
C ASP A 346 94.11 -39.89 -15.19
N SER A 347 93.84 -39.10 -16.24
CA SER A 347 94.70 -39.05 -17.43
C SER A 347 96.11 -38.52 -17.14
N LEU A 348 96.25 -37.52 -16.26
CA LEU A 348 97.53 -36.95 -15.85
C LEU A 348 98.32 -37.93 -14.97
N LYS A 349 97.65 -38.69 -14.08
CA LYS A 349 98.30 -39.75 -13.29
C LYS A 349 98.93 -40.82 -14.18
N LEU A 350 98.18 -41.30 -15.19
CA LEU A 350 98.69 -42.26 -16.17
C LEU A 350 99.93 -41.72 -16.91
N LYS A 351 99.94 -40.44 -17.28
CA LYS A 351 101.11 -39.78 -17.90
C LYS A 351 102.30 -39.67 -16.94
N VAL A 352 102.08 -39.32 -15.67
CA VAL A 352 103.14 -39.30 -14.64
C VAL A 352 103.77 -40.68 -14.47
N GLU A 353 102.94 -41.73 -14.46
CA GLU A 353 103.43 -43.12 -14.38
C GLU A 353 104.23 -43.51 -15.63
N ASP A 354 103.82 -43.05 -16.83
CA ASP A 354 104.58 -43.28 -18.06
C ASP A 354 105.94 -42.57 -18.07
N GLU A 355 105.96 -41.28 -17.71
CA GLU A 355 107.22 -40.54 -17.54
C GLU A 355 108.08 -41.13 -16.42
N HIS A 356 107.48 -41.62 -15.34
CA HIS A 356 108.22 -42.32 -14.29
C HIS A 356 108.92 -43.58 -14.81
N ARG A 357 108.23 -44.38 -15.64
CA ARG A 357 108.83 -45.54 -16.33
C ARG A 357 109.95 -45.12 -17.27
N LYS A 358 109.78 -44.03 -18.05
CA LYS A 358 110.83 -43.52 -18.94
C LYS A 358 112.07 -43.06 -18.17
N LEU A 359 111.89 -42.31 -17.10
CA LEU A 359 112.97 -41.82 -16.23
C LEU A 359 113.71 -42.98 -15.57
N GLU A 360 112.99 -44.04 -15.16
CA GLU A 360 113.60 -45.28 -14.64
C GLU A 360 114.38 -46.04 -15.71
N ASN A 361 113.82 -46.16 -16.93
CA ASN A 361 114.52 -46.73 -18.08
C ASN A 361 115.79 -45.93 -18.45
N GLU A 362 115.71 -44.59 -18.48
CA GLU A 362 116.86 -43.71 -18.74
C GLU A 362 117.90 -43.78 -17.62
N ARG A 363 117.51 -43.94 -16.36
CA ARG A 363 118.43 -44.17 -15.23
C ARG A 363 119.19 -45.48 -15.40
N VAL A 364 118.49 -46.56 -15.77
CA VAL A 364 119.10 -47.87 -16.04
C VAL A 364 120.06 -47.77 -17.23
N LEU A 365 119.67 -47.11 -18.33
CA LEU A 365 120.52 -46.91 -19.50
C LEU A 365 121.75 -46.04 -19.19
N PHE A 366 121.60 -44.98 -18.39
CA PHE A 366 122.71 -44.14 -17.93
C PHE A 366 123.69 -44.93 -17.04
N ALA A 367 123.19 -45.83 -16.19
CA ALA A 367 124.02 -46.70 -15.36
C ALA A 367 124.82 -47.72 -16.19
N ILE A 368 124.23 -48.27 -17.26
CA ILE A 368 124.91 -49.21 -18.18
C ILE A 368 126.00 -48.51 -18.99
N ASP A 369 125.71 -47.34 -19.58
CA ASP A 369 126.66 -46.57 -20.40
C ASP A 369 127.93 -46.16 -19.63
N ASN A 370 127.80 -45.87 -18.33
CA ASN A 370 128.92 -45.51 -17.45
C ASN A 370 129.90 -46.68 -17.20
N VAL A 371 129.49 -47.93 -17.49
CA VAL A 371 130.30 -49.14 -17.29
C VAL A 371 131.03 -49.55 -18.58
N GLU A 372 130.53 -49.19 -19.77
CA GLU A 372 130.99 -49.75 -21.05
C GLU A 372 131.82 -48.81 -21.98
N ASN A 373 131.96 -47.49 -21.76
CA ASN A 373 132.74 -46.65 -22.69
C ASN A 373 133.34 -45.35 -22.11
N LYS A 374 134.66 -45.11 -22.29
CA LYS A 374 135.41 -43.91 -21.83
C LYS A 374 135.50 -42.80 -22.87
N ASN A 375 134.51 -42.63 -23.75
CA ASN A 375 134.50 -41.57 -24.76
C ASN A 375 133.49 -40.48 -24.39
N TRP A 376 133.98 -39.35 -23.87
CA TRP A 376 133.22 -38.28 -23.18
C TRP A 376 132.35 -37.39 -24.10
N GLN A 377 131.98 -37.84 -25.30
CA GLN A 377 131.21 -37.04 -26.27
C GLN A 377 129.67 -37.22 -26.17
N SER A 378 129.16 -38.01 -25.23
CA SER A 378 127.72 -38.30 -25.05
C SER A 378 126.98 -37.32 -24.11
N SER A 379 127.15 -36.01 -24.32
CA SER A 379 126.51 -34.92 -23.54
C SER A 379 124.95 -34.92 -23.53
N GLY A 380 124.30 -35.74 -24.38
CA GLY A 380 122.83 -35.77 -24.54
C GLY A 380 122.03 -36.58 -23.50
N LYS A 381 122.64 -37.52 -22.75
CA LYS A 381 121.88 -38.44 -21.86
C LYS A 381 121.55 -37.84 -20.49
N ALA A 382 122.46 -37.04 -19.91
CA ALA A 382 122.19 -36.31 -18.66
C ALA A 382 121.11 -35.22 -18.85
N THR A 383 121.05 -34.63 -20.05
CA THR A 383 120.02 -33.65 -20.42
C THR A 383 118.66 -34.32 -20.70
N ALA A 384 118.62 -35.59 -21.14
CA ALA A 384 117.39 -36.36 -21.29
C ALA A 384 116.75 -36.70 -19.91
N LEU A 385 117.55 -37.20 -18.97
CA LEU A 385 117.11 -37.46 -17.60
C LEU A 385 116.53 -36.21 -16.92
N LEU A 386 117.23 -35.08 -17.07
CA LEU A 386 116.81 -33.81 -16.49
C LEU A 386 115.52 -33.31 -17.15
N LYS A 387 115.33 -33.53 -18.46
CA LYS A 387 114.07 -33.23 -19.17
C LYS A 387 112.91 -34.12 -18.72
N SER A 388 113.10 -35.43 -18.60
CA SER A 388 112.05 -36.33 -18.11
C SER A 388 111.68 -36.02 -16.65
N GLU A 389 112.67 -35.64 -15.82
CA GLU A 389 112.43 -35.19 -14.44
C GLU A 389 111.70 -33.84 -14.37
N GLU A 390 112.01 -32.90 -15.27
CA GLU A 390 111.29 -31.64 -15.44
C GLU A 390 109.84 -31.87 -15.92
N GLU A 391 109.62 -32.80 -16.85
CA GLU A 391 108.27 -33.17 -17.34
C GLU A 391 107.45 -33.87 -16.25
N LYS A 392 108.05 -34.79 -15.49
CA LYS A 392 107.41 -35.43 -14.33
C LYS A 392 106.98 -34.41 -13.28
N THR A 393 107.84 -33.45 -12.94
CA THR A 393 107.50 -32.40 -11.95
C THR A 393 106.44 -31.44 -12.47
N LYS A 394 106.46 -31.09 -13.77
CA LYS A 394 105.38 -30.34 -14.43
C LYS A 394 104.04 -31.06 -14.33
N LEU A 395 103.98 -32.34 -14.70
CA LEU A 395 102.75 -33.14 -14.60
C LEU A 395 102.28 -33.29 -13.14
N GLN A 396 103.19 -33.43 -12.17
CA GLN A 396 102.83 -33.43 -10.74
C GLN A 396 102.23 -32.09 -10.29
N ASN A 397 102.77 -30.96 -10.75
CA ASN A 397 102.22 -29.64 -10.47
C ASN A 397 100.84 -29.45 -11.10
N GLU A 398 100.62 -29.95 -12.33
CA GLU A 398 99.30 -29.96 -12.96
C GLU A 398 98.29 -30.83 -12.20
N ILE A 399 98.68 -32.01 -11.71
CA ILE A 399 97.84 -32.84 -10.84
C ILE A 399 97.46 -32.08 -9.56
N LYS A 400 98.42 -31.38 -8.94
CA LYS A 400 98.18 -30.58 -7.73
C LYS A 400 97.19 -29.44 -8.00
N LEU A 401 97.38 -28.70 -9.10
CA LEU A 401 96.48 -27.63 -9.52
C LEU A 401 95.07 -28.16 -9.82
N ASN A 402 94.96 -29.30 -10.52
CA ASN A 402 93.68 -29.92 -10.83
C ASN A 402 92.96 -30.41 -9.55
N ARG A 403 93.72 -30.94 -8.58
CA ARG A 403 93.18 -31.34 -7.27
C ARG A 403 92.65 -30.15 -6.47
N GLU A 404 93.30 -28.99 -6.56
CA GLU A 404 92.84 -27.75 -5.94
C GLU A 404 91.55 -27.25 -6.60
N LYS A 405 91.50 -27.20 -7.94
CA LYS A 405 90.28 -26.88 -8.70
C LYS A 405 89.12 -27.80 -8.33
N LEU A 406 89.37 -29.10 -8.25
CA LEU A 406 88.39 -30.09 -7.81
C LEU A 406 87.90 -29.81 -6.38
N GLY A 407 88.79 -29.37 -5.50
CA GLY A 407 88.44 -28.96 -4.14
C GLY A 407 87.52 -27.74 -4.09
N VAL A 408 87.73 -26.76 -4.98
CA VAL A 408 86.86 -25.57 -5.12
C VAL A 408 85.48 -25.97 -5.63
N VAL A 409 85.42 -26.73 -6.71
CA VAL A 409 84.17 -27.29 -7.31
C VAL A 409 83.34 -28.05 -6.27
N LYS A 410 83.97 -28.90 -5.45
CA LYS A 410 83.28 -29.61 -4.36
C LYS A 410 82.70 -28.68 -3.29
N LYS A 411 83.44 -27.67 -2.88
CA LYS A 411 82.95 -26.67 -1.91
C LYS A 411 81.77 -25.88 -2.47
N GLU A 412 81.83 -25.49 -3.74
CA GLU A 412 80.73 -24.83 -4.44
C GLU A 412 79.49 -25.75 -4.51
N ALA A 413 79.66 -27.03 -4.80
CA ALA A 413 78.56 -28.01 -4.81
C ALA A 413 77.93 -28.19 -3.43
N GLU A 414 78.71 -28.21 -2.35
CA GLU A 414 78.21 -28.24 -0.97
C GLU A 414 77.39 -26.98 -0.63
N VAL A 415 77.85 -25.80 -1.07
CA VAL A 415 77.12 -24.53 -0.89
C VAL A 415 75.79 -24.54 -1.66
N LEU A 416 75.80 -24.94 -2.93
CA LEU A 416 74.59 -25.07 -3.74
C LEU A 416 73.60 -26.07 -3.14
N THR A 417 74.08 -27.19 -2.60
CA THR A 417 73.23 -28.19 -1.93
C THR A 417 72.57 -27.63 -0.67
N LYS A 418 73.30 -26.85 0.14
CA LYS A 418 72.74 -26.16 1.31
C LYS A 418 71.68 -25.12 0.90
N ASN A 419 71.95 -24.35 -0.16
CA ASN A 419 71.00 -23.38 -0.67
C ASN A 419 69.73 -24.05 -1.20
N LEU A 420 69.85 -25.17 -1.91
CA LEU A 420 68.70 -25.96 -2.36
C LEU A 420 67.83 -26.43 -1.18
N GLY A 421 68.45 -26.93 -0.10
CA GLY A 421 67.73 -27.33 1.11
C GLY A 421 66.98 -26.18 1.79
N LYS A 422 67.54 -24.96 1.77
CA LYS A 422 66.84 -23.76 2.28
C LYS A 422 65.63 -23.42 1.42
N ILE A 423 65.81 -23.34 0.10
CA ILE A 423 64.71 -23.07 -0.85
C ILE A 423 63.60 -24.12 -0.71
N GLU A 424 63.94 -25.40 -0.56
CA GLU A 424 62.94 -26.46 -0.34
C GLU A 424 62.17 -26.31 0.98
N SER A 425 62.83 -25.86 2.05
CA SER A 425 62.16 -25.62 3.34
C SER A 425 61.22 -24.41 3.27
N GLU A 426 61.65 -23.30 2.65
CA GLU A 426 60.84 -22.10 2.43
C GLU A 426 59.62 -22.41 1.54
N ARG A 427 59.85 -23.17 0.45
CA ARG A 427 58.78 -23.64 -0.44
C ARG A 427 57.70 -24.43 0.30
N LYS A 428 58.09 -25.38 1.16
CA LYS A 428 57.12 -26.19 1.94
C LYS A 428 56.31 -25.34 2.91
N VAL A 429 56.94 -24.36 3.55
CA VAL A 429 56.24 -23.42 4.45
C VAL A 429 55.22 -22.60 3.65
N LEU A 430 55.64 -22.04 2.52
CA LEU A 430 54.77 -21.23 1.67
C LEU A 430 53.61 -22.03 1.06
N GLU A 431 53.84 -23.30 0.65
CA GLU A 431 52.78 -24.21 0.21
C GLU A 431 51.71 -24.44 1.29
N ALA A 432 52.12 -24.67 2.54
CA ALA A 432 51.20 -24.83 3.66
C ALA A 432 50.42 -23.54 3.96
N GLU A 433 51.08 -22.38 3.86
CA GLU A 433 50.43 -21.08 4.02
C GLU A 433 49.42 -20.79 2.89
N ILE A 434 49.74 -21.14 1.64
CA ILE A 434 48.84 -21.02 0.50
C ILE A 434 47.60 -21.90 0.69
N GLN A 435 47.77 -23.14 1.16
CA GLN A 435 46.65 -24.02 1.45
C GLN A 435 45.74 -23.44 2.54
N LYS A 436 46.32 -22.91 3.62
CA LYS A 436 45.58 -22.27 4.71
C LYS A 436 44.83 -21.02 4.22
N GLU A 437 45.50 -20.14 3.48
CA GLU A 437 44.88 -18.91 2.95
C GLU A 437 43.79 -19.25 1.92
N SER A 438 44.00 -20.28 1.09
CA SER A 438 42.98 -20.77 0.15
C SER A 438 41.71 -21.23 0.86
N ALA A 439 41.84 -21.97 1.97
CA ALA A 439 40.71 -22.40 2.77
C ALA A 439 39.98 -21.20 3.42
N LEU A 440 40.73 -20.18 3.87
CA LEU A 440 40.15 -18.94 4.40
C LEU A 440 39.39 -18.15 3.33
N VAL A 441 39.95 -18.01 2.13
CA VAL A 441 39.28 -17.33 0.99
C VAL A 441 37.98 -18.05 0.63
N GLU A 442 37.98 -19.39 0.61
CA GLU A 442 36.78 -20.20 0.35
C GLU A 442 35.72 -20.00 1.45
N GLU A 443 36.12 -20.00 2.72
CA GLU A 443 35.21 -19.72 3.84
C GLU A 443 34.62 -18.31 3.77
N LEU A 444 35.43 -17.30 3.46
CA LEU A 444 34.99 -15.91 3.30
C LEU A 444 34.04 -15.76 2.10
N SER A 445 34.30 -16.47 1.00
CA SER A 445 33.43 -16.50 -0.17
C SER A 445 32.06 -17.09 0.18
N GLN A 446 32.02 -18.22 0.90
CA GLN A 446 30.77 -18.82 1.34
C GLN A 446 30.00 -17.91 2.31
N LYS A 447 30.70 -17.23 3.23
CA LYS A 447 30.08 -16.24 4.14
C LYS A 447 29.49 -15.06 3.37
N LEU A 448 30.20 -14.52 2.38
CA LEU A 448 29.70 -13.44 1.53
C LEU A 448 28.44 -13.87 0.79
N GLU A 449 28.43 -15.05 0.19
CA GLU A 449 27.27 -15.61 -0.50
C GLU A 449 26.04 -15.71 0.43
N ASN A 450 26.24 -16.16 1.68
CA ASN A 450 25.16 -16.21 2.66
C ASN A 450 24.64 -14.80 3.01
N ILE A 451 25.53 -13.81 3.15
CA ILE A 451 25.16 -12.42 3.42
C ILE A 451 24.34 -11.84 2.26
N ILE A 452 24.71 -12.14 1.01
CA ILE A 452 23.99 -11.70 -0.19
C ILE A 452 22.58 -12.30 -0.20
N LYS A 453 22.46 -13.61 0.04
CA LYS A 453 21.15 -14.29 0.12
C LYS A 453 20.24 -13.72 1.20
N GLU A 454 20.78 -13.44 2.38
CA GLU A 454 20.02 -12.80 3.47
C GLU A 454 19.53 -11.40 3.05
N LYS A 455 20.38 -10.60 2.39
CA LYS A 455 20.00 -9.28 1.88
C LYS A 455 18.91 -9.37 0.81
N GLU A 456 19.03 -10.29 -0.13
CA GLU A 456 18.04 -10.52 -1.20
C GLU A 456 16.67 -10.90 -0.62
N MET A 457 16.64 -11.78 0.39
CA MET A 457 15.41 -12.15 1.08
C MET A 457 14.73 -10.93 1.73
N ILE A 458 15.50 -10.05 2.37
CA ILE A 458 14.95 -8.82 2.97
C ILE A 458 14.43 -7.85 1.89
N LEU A 459 15.13 -7.74 0.76
CA LEU A 459 14.68 -6.93 -0.37
C LEU A 459 13.37 -7.45 -0.98
N GLU A 460 13.25 -8.77 -1.15
CA GLU A 460 12.02 -9.42 -1.63
C GLU A 460 10.85 -9.15 -0.68
N VAL A 461 11.04 -9.35 0.63
CA VAL A 461 10.00 -9.07 1.64
C VAL A 461 9.59 -7.61 1.61
N ARG A 462 10.52 -6.68 1.43
CA ARG A 462 10.21 -5.24 1.32
C ARG A 462 9.40 -4.93 0.07
N GLU A 463 9.78 -5.47 -1.09
CA GLU A 463 9.07 -5.19 -2.34
C GLU A 463 7.66 -5.78 -2.31
N ASN A 464 7.53 -7.02 -1.82
CA ASN A 464 6.23 -7.65 -1.61
C ASN A 464 5.37 -6.84 -0.63
N GLY A 465 5.95 -6.38 0.48
CA GLY A 465 5.24 -5.55 1.43
C GLY A 465 4.86 -4.17 0.86
N LYS A 466 5.65 -3.60 -0.05
CA LYS A 466 5.30 -2.36 -0.76
C LYS A 466 4.10 -2.56 -1.69
N ASN A 467 4.07 -3.67 -2.44
CA ASN A 467 2.93 -4.04 -3.27
C ASN A 467 1.66 -4.27 -2.41
N GLU A 468 1.81 -4.92 -1.26
CA GLU A 468 0.72 -5.08 -0.29
C GLU A 468 0.26 -3.73 0.27
N TYR A 469 1.19 -2.81 0.53
CA TYR A 469 0.88 -1.46 1.00
C TYR A 469 0.09 -0.66 -0.03
N ASP A 470 0.49 -0.70 -1.29
CA ASP A 470 -0.23 -0.07 -2.40
C ASP A 470 -1.65 -0.65 -2.55
N THR A 471 -1.78 -1.98 -2.43
CA THR A 471 -3.09 -2.66 -2.41
C THR A 471 -3.95 -2.20 -1.22
N MET A 472 -3.35 -2.10 -0.04
CA MET A 472 -4.02 -1.71 1.20
C MET A 472 -4.46 -0.24 1.18
N ILE A 473 -3.73 0.63 0.46
CA ILE A 473 -4.17 2.01 0.20
C ILE A 473 -5.49 2.02 -0.58
N VAL A 474 -5.55 1.26 -1.68
CA VAL A 474 -6.77 1.18 -2.50
C VAL A 474 -7.94 0.66 -1.66
N ASP A 475 -7.73 -0.43 -0.92
CA ASP A 475 -8.74 -1.03 -0.03
C ASP A 475 -9.19 -0.07 1.10
N TYR A 476 -8.30 0.79 1.60
CA TYR A 476 -8.68 1.84 2.55
C TYR A 476 -9.56 2.92 1.91
N TYR A 477 -9.18 3.39 0.72
CA TYR A 477 -9.94 4.43 0.01
C TYR A 477 -11.29 3.93 -0.51
N GLU A 478 -11.38 2.67 -0.94
CA GLU A 478 -12.64 2.02 -1.31
C GLU A 478 -13.61 2.01 -0.12
N ARG A 479 -13.15 1.57 1.05
CA ARG A 479 -13.96 1.58 2.28
C ARG A 479 -14.33 2.99 2.75
N LEU A 480 -13.44 3.96 2.57
CA LEU A 480 -13.74 5.36 2.86
C LEU A 480 -14.87 5.86 1.97
N PHE A 481 -14.77 5.58 0.67
CA PHE A 481 -15.79 5.96 -0.30
C PHE A 481 -17.14 5.29 -0.03
N GLU A 482 -17.16 3.97 0.24
CA GLU A 482 -18.38 3.25 0.61
C GLU A 482 -19.06 3.88 1.85
N MET A 483 -18.26 4.24 2.86
CA MET A 483 -18.77 4.87 4.08
C MET A 483 -19.37 6.25 3.80
N GLU A 484 -18.68 7.10 3.03
CA GLU A 484 -19.17 8.43 2.65
C GLU A 484 -20.43 8.34 1.77
N LEU A 485 -20.46 7.40 0.82
CA LEU A 485 -21.63 7.15 -0.02
C LEU A 485 -22.84 6.74 0.83
N ASN A 486 -22.66 5.80 1.76
CA ASN A 486 -23.73 5.40 2.66
C ASN A 486 -24.17 6.55 3.59
N GLU A 487 -23.27 7.46 3.98
CA GLU A 487 -23.65 8.64 4.76
C GLU A 487 -24.56 9.57 3.97
N GLU A 488 -24.26 9.82 2.70
CA GLU A 488 -25.11 10.62 1.81
C GLU A 488 -26.46 9.93 1.52
N GLU A 489 -26.48 8.62 1.27
CA GLU A 489 -27.72 7.85 1.16
C GLU A 489 -28.59 7.96 2.42
N LEU A 490 -27.95 7.96 3.60
CA LEU A 490 -28.65 8.10 4.88
C LEU A 490 -29.26 9.51 5.06
N LYS A 491 -28.59 10.56 4.56
CA LYS A 491 -29.13 11.93 4.54
C LYS A 491 -30.34 12.04 3.62
N ILE A 492 -30.25 11.52 2.40
CA ILE A 492 -31.36 11.52 1.44
C ILE A 492 -32.57 10.77 2.03
N MET A 493 -32.35 9.58 2.58
CA MET A 493 -33.43 8.79 3.20
C MET A 493 -34.05 9.51 4.41
N HIS A 494 -33.25 10.23 5.19
CA HIS A 494 -33.77 11.03 6.30
C HIS A 494 -34.68 12.16 5.81
N GLU A 495 -34.24 12.90 4.78
CA GLU A 495 -35.02 13.97 4.15
C GLU A 495 -36.33 13.43 3.55
N GLU A 496 -36.30 12.30 2.84
CA GLU A 496 -37.49 11.68 2.28
C GLU A 496 -38.51 11.26 3.36
N VAL A 497 -38.04 10.76 4.51
CA VAL A 497 -38.90 10.45 5.64
C VAL A 497 -39.54 11.72 6.21
N LEU A 498 -38.78 12.82 6.33
CA LEU A 498 -39.30 14.11 6.80
C LEU A 498 -40.35 14.69 5.85
N VAL A 499 -40.08 14.69 4.54
CA VAL A 499 -41.05 15.13 3.52
C VAL A 499 -42.33 14.30 3.59
N GLY A 500 -42.21 12.97 3.69
CA GLY A 500 -43.38 12.10 3.86
C GLY A 500 -44.18 12.41 5.12
N LEU A 501 -43.52 12.71 6.24
CA LEU A 501 -44.20 13.11 7.48
C LEU A 501 -44.95 14.45 7.33
N MET A 502 -44.37 15.44 6.65
CA MET A 502 -45.04 16.71 6.37
C MET A 502 -46.28 16.52 5.49
N GLU A 503 -46.17 15.73 4.41
CA GLU A 503 -47.32 15.40 3.56
C GLU A 503 -48.43 14.66 4.32
N MET A 504 -48.04 13.79 5.26
CA MET A 504 -48.99 13.09 6.12
C MET A 504 -49.73 14.04 7.06
N GLU A 505 -49.05 15.02 7.65
CA GLU A 505 -49.66 16.07 8.47
C GLU A 505 -50.64 16.91 7.66
N ASP A 506 -50.28 17.32 6.44
CA ASP A 506 -51.16 18.07 5.53
C ASP A 506 -52.43 17.28 5.16
N LEU A 507 -52.29 15.99 4.84
CA LEU A 507 -53.42 15.10 4.56
C LEU A 507 -54.30 14.88 5.79
N GLN A 508 -53.71 14.73 6.98
CA GLN A 508 -54.46 14.62 8.23
C GLN A 508 -55.25 15.90 8.53
N ALA A 509 -54.67 17.07 8.30
CA ALA A 509 -55.35 18.36 8.43
C ALA A 509 -56.49 18.50 7.41
N ALA A 510 -56.28 18.12 6.15
CA ALA A 510 -57.31 18.10 5.12
C ALA A 510 -58.46 17.15 5.48
N ARG A 511 -58.15 15.95 5.97
CA ARG A 511 -59.15 14.99 6.45
C ARG A 511 -59.93 15.55 7.64
N GLY A 512 -59.26 16.23 8.57
CA GLY A 512 -59.91 16.93 9.69
C GLY A 512 -60.97 17.92 9.21
N LYS A 513 -60.61 18.79 8.26
CA LYS A 513 -61.56 19.74 7.63
C LYS A 513 -62.71 19.05 6.89
N ALA A 514 -62.46 17.92 6.23
CA ALA A 514 -63.51 17.16 5.54
C ALA A 514 -64.46 16.50 6.55
N VAL A 515 -63.94 16.00 7.68
CA VAL A 515 -64.75 15.46 8.78
C VAL A 515 -65.59 16.55 9.43
N GLU A 516 -65.03 17.75 9.67
CA GLU A 516 -65.76 18.91 10.18
C GLU A 516 -66.93 19.28 9.25
N ARG A 517 -66.68 19.41 7.95
CA ARG A 517 -67.73 19.65 6.93
C ARG A 517 -68.80 18.57 6.94
N LYS A 518 -68.42 17.30 7.05
CA LYS A 518 -69.36 16.18 7.19
C LYS A 518 -70.22 16.33 8.45
N THR A 519 -69.62 16.66 9.60
CA THR A 519 -70.36 16.84 10.85
C THR A 519 -71.32 18.02 10.80
N GLU A 520 -70.91 19.16 10.22
CA GLU A 520 -71.77 20.32 10.01
C GLU A 520 -72.99 19.95 9.16
N LEU A 521 -72.80 19.23 8.04
CA LEU A 521 -73.91 18.77 7.19
C LEU A 521 -74.85 17.81 7.93
N LEU A 522 -74.33 16.91 8.77
CA LEU A 522 -75.15 16.03 9.61
C LEU A 522 -75.95 16.81 10.67
N GLU A 523 -75.38 17.86 11.25
CA GLU A 523 -76.08 18.75 12.18
C GLU A 523 -77.20 19.53 11.48
N THR A 524 -76.97 20.04 10.26
CA THR A 524 -78.03 20.70 9.48
C THR A 524 -79.22 19.79 9.19
N LEU A 525 -78.95 18.49 8.96
CA LEU A 525 -80.00 17.48 8.80
C LEU A 525 -80.69 17.15 10.14
N SER A 526 -79.99 17.25 11.28
CA SER A 526 -80.54 16.92 12.61
C SER A 526 -81.43 18.02 13.22
N LEU A 527 -81.39 19.25 12.70
CA LEU A 527 -82.14 20.41 13.22
C LEU A 527 -83.63 20.45 12.81
N GLY A 528 -84.16 19.43 12.13
CA GLY A 528 -85.58 19.29 11.85
C GLY A 528 -86.36 18.59 12.98
N GLU A 529 -87.51 19.12 13.40
CA GLU A 529 -88.40 18.60 14.46
C GLU A 529 -88.98 17.17 14.27
N THR A 530 -88.48 16.37 13.32
CA THR A 530 -89.01 15.03 13.00
C THR A 530 -87.89 14.02 12.84
N SER A 531 -88.03 12.86 13.47
CA SER A 531 -86.96 11.91 13.76
C SER A 531 -86.24 11.27 12.56
N PHE A 532 -86.66 11.46 11.31
CA PHE A 532 -85.89 11.04 10.15
C PHE A 532 -86.17 11.96 8.95
N VAL A 533 -85.16 12.73 8.54
CA VAL A 533 -85.24 13.66 7.38
C VAL A 533 -85.64 12.94 6.09
N SER A 534 -85.22 11.68 5.93
CA SER A 534 -85.63 10.83 4.81
C SER A 534 -87.14 10.54 4.80
N GLU A 535 -87.73 10.26 5.96
CA GLU A 535 -89.18 10.06 6.09
C GLU A 535 -89.97 11.33 5.79
N LYS A 536 -89.40 12.50 6.14
CA LYS A 536 -89.98 13.81 5.83
C LYS A 536 -89.99 14.11 4.33
N VAL A 537 -88.87 13.90 3.62
CA VAL A 537 -88.81 14.05 2.16
C VAL A 537 -89.80 13.10 1.47
N GLU A 538 -89.88 11.85 1.94
CA GLU A 538 -90.83 10.88 1.40
C GLU A 538 -92.28 11.29 1.67
N ALA A 539 -92.57 11.82 2.87
CA ALA A 539 -93.88 12.36 3.23
C ALA A 539 -94.26 13.61 2.42
N ASP A 540 -93.32 14.51 2.17
CA ASP A 540 -93.52 15.71 1.36
C ASP A 540 -93.82 15.33 -0.09
N VAL A 541 -93.07 14.40 -0.68
CA VAL A 541 -93.33 13.87 -2.04
C VAL A 541 -94.69 13.16 -2.11
N ARG A 542 -95.03 12.32 -1.12
CA ARG A 542 -96.34 11.68 -1.03
C ARG A 542 -97.47 12.71 -0.88
N SER A 543 -97.27 13.73 -0.07
CA SER A 543 -98.24 14.82 0.13
C SER A 543 -98.43 15.63 -1.14
N VAL A 544 -97.35 15.98 -1.86
CA VAL A 544 -97.41 16.68 -3.15
C VAL A 544 -98.17 15.85 -4.17
N ARG A 545 -97.89 14.54 -4.24
CA ARG A 545 -98.63 13.63 -5.12
C ARG A 545 -100.13 13.64 -4.82
N THR A 546 -100.53 13.60 -3.55
CA THR A 546 -101.94 13.72 -3.14
C THR A 546 -102.52 15.08 -3.53
N SER A 547 -101.81 16.19 -3.28
CA SER A 547 -102.24 17.54 -3.69
C SER A 547 -102.42 17.65 -5.20
N VAL A 548 -101.55 17.03 -6.00
CA VAL A 548 -101.67 16.99 -7.47
C VAL A 548 -102.90 16.17 -7.91
N LEU A 549 -103.17 15.03 -7.28
CA LEU A 549 -104.37 14.23 -7.57
C LEU A 549 -105.65 14.99 -7.20
N GLU A 550 -105.66 15.68 -6.05
CA GLU A 550 -106.77 16.52 -5.63
C GLU A 550 -106.96 17.73 -6.54
N LEU A 551 -105.86 18.38 -6.96
CA LEU A 551 -105.89 19.48 -7.94
C LEU A 551 -106.42 19.00 -9.29
N ASN A 552 -106.01 17.83 -9.77
CA ASN A 552 -106.55 17.22 -10.98
C ASN A 552 -108.05 16.92 -10.83
N SER A 553 -108.50 16.43 -9.67
CA SER A 553 -109.93 16.23 -9.39
C SER A 553 -110.71 17.54 -9.31
N LEU A 554 -110.13 18.62 -8.77
CA LEU A 554 -110.75 19.95 -8.72
C LEU A 554 -110.80 20.61 -10.10
N LEU A 555 -109.75 20.44 -10.92
CA LEU A 555 -109.72 20.84 -12.33
C LEU A 555 -110.74 20.05 -13.17
N GLU A 556 -110.87 18.74 -12.92
CA GLU A 556 -111.91 17.90 -13.51
C GLU A 556 -113.30 18.35 -13.05
N GLN A 557 -113.51 18.75 -11.79
CA GLN A 557 -114.79 19.30 -11.30
C GLN A 557 -115.12 20.66 -11.92
N CYS A 558 -114.12 21.55 -12.07
CA CYS A 558 -114.27 22.81 -12.79
C CYS A 558 -114.49 22.60 -14.31
N GLY A 559 -113.95 21.52 -14.87
CA GLY A 559 -114.17 21.07 -16.26
C GLY A 559 -115.44 20.24 -16.46
N LEU A 560 -116.01 19.66 -15.40
CA LEU A 560 -117.25 18.88 -15.40
C LEU A 560 -118.51 19.75 -15.29
N VAL A 561 -118.37 21.07 -15.22
CA VAL A 561 -119.46 22.00 -15.54
C VAL A 561 -119.57 22.25 -17.06
N GLY A 562 -118.60 21.78 -17.86
CA GLY A 562 -118.60 21.91 -19.32
C GLY A 562 -119.05 20.67 -20.10
N SER A 563 -119.50 19.59 -19.45
CA SER A 563 -119.91 18.37 -20.15
C SER A 563 -121.12 17.70 -19.52
N GLN A 564 -122.28 18.37 -19.62
CA GLN A 564 -123.56 17.69 -19.81
C GLN A 564 -124.48 18.54 -20.71
N ILE A 565 -124.54 18.11 -21.97
CA ILE A 565 -125.76 18.04 -22.80
C ILE A 565 -126.24 19.35 -23.45
N CYS A 566 -125.90 19.44 -24.74
CA CYS A 566 -126.76 19.85 -25.85
C CYS A 566 -128.22 20.19 -25.49
N ALA A 567 -128.54 21.48 -25.63
CA ALA A 567 -129.58 21.96 -26.54
C ALA A 567 -129.18 23.34 -27.06
#